data_AF-A0A924GLW6-F1
#
_entry.id   AF-A0A924GLW6-F1
#
_cell.length_a   1.000
_cell.length_b   1.000
_cell.length_c   1.000
_cell.angle_alpha   90.00
_cell.angle_beta   90.00
_cell.angle_gamma   90.00
#
_symmetry.space_group_name_H-M   'P 1'
#
loop_
_entity.id
_entity.type
_entity.pdbx_description
1 polymer ?
#
loop_
_entity_poly.entity_id
_entity_poly.type
_entity_poly.pdbx_seq_one_letter_code
_entity_poly.pdbx_strand_id
1 'polypeptide(L)'
;MKMRYSILAIAAACALTGHAFADEAAAKKWIDSEFQPSTLSRDKQAAEMKWFIDAAKKLQAKGVKEISVVSETLTTHEYESKTLAKAFEEIT
;
A
#
# COMPACT_ATOMS: atom_id res chain seq x y z
N MET A 1 18.73 30.63 -15.96
CA MET A 1 18.02 29.36 -16.28
C MET A 1 18.30 28.22 -15.31
N LYS A 2 19.51 28.04 -14.76
CA LYS A 2 19.86 26.93 -13.83
C LYS A 2 19.00 26.84 -12.55
N MET A 3 18.60 27.97 -11.96
CA MET A 3 17.82 28.03 -10.72
C MET A 3 16.37 27.49 -10.82
N ARG A 4 15.75 27.57 -12.02
CA ARG A 4 14.37 27.10 -12.24
C ARG A 4 14.29 25.57 -12.30
N TYR A 5 15.36 24.93 -12.77
CA TYR A 5 15.47 23.46 -12.78
C TYR A 5 15.71 22.89 -11.38
N SER A 6 16.37 23.64 -10.49
CA SER A 6 16.63 23.24 -9.10
C SER A 6 15.35 23.15 -8.26
N ILE A 7 14.42 24.10 -8.42
CA ILE A 7 13.15 24.12 -7.68
C ILE A 7 12.21 23.01 -8.20
N LEU A 8 12.18 22.78 -9.51
CA LEU A 8 11.41 21.69 -10.12
C LEU A 8 11.90 20.30 -9.66
N ALA A 9 13.23 20.12 -9.52
CA ALA A 9 13.82 18.87 -9.06
C ALA A 9 13.51 18.56 -7.58
N ILE A 10 13.47 19.58 -6.72
CA ILE A 10 13.12 19.41 -5.30
C ILE A 10 11.63 19.07 -5.13
N ALA A 11 10.75 19.73 -5.88
CA ALA A 11 9.31 19.43 -5.84
C ALA A 11 9.00 18.00 -6.33
N ALA A 12 9.68 17.52 -7.37
CA ALA A 12 9.56 16.14 -7.85
C ALA A 12 10.08 15.12 -6.82
N ALA A 13 11.17 15.43 -6.10
CA ALA A 13 11.71 14.56 -5.07
C ALA A 13 10.76 14.45 -3.85
N CYS A 14 10.16 15.55 -3.41
CA CYS A 14 9.20 15.53 -2.29
C CYS A 14 7.91 14.77 -2.61
N ALA A 15 7.43 14.83 -3.87
CA ALA A 15 6.25 14.09 -4.31
C ALA A 15 6.49 12.57 -4.27
N LEU A 16 7.70 12.10 -4.58
CA LEU A 16 8.04 10.67 -4.53
C LEU A 16 8.20 10.14 -3.10
N THR A 17 8.65 10.97 -2.16
CA THR A 17 8.82 10.56 -0.76
C THR A 17 7.53 10.58 0.04
N GLY A 18 6.57 11.47 -0.28
CA GLY A 18 5.34 11.65 0.49
C GLY A 18 4.42 10.42 0.49
N HIS A 19 4.39 9.67 -0.61
CA HIS A 19 3.54 8.47 -0.74
C HIS A 19 4.02 7.33 0.17
N ALA A 20 5.33 7.07 0.20
CA ALA A 20 5.89 5.99 1.01
C ALA A 20 5.63 6.14 2.52
N PHE A 21 5.53 7.36 3.05
CA PHE A 21 5.22 7.59 4.46
C PHE A 21 3.73 7.38 4.79
N ALA A 22 2.82 7.64 3.85
CA ALA A 22 1.39 7.42 4.03
C ALA A 22 1.06 5.93 4.01
N ASP A 23 1.63 5.19 3.04
CA ASP A 23 1.48 3.74 2.87
C ASP A 23 1.93 2.98 4.13
N GLU A 24 3.08 3.35 4.71
CA GLU A 24 3.61 2.73 5.92
C GLU A 24 2.77 3.04 7.17
N ALA A 25 2.12 4.21 7.23
CA ALA A 25 1.22 4.56 8.33
C ALA A 25 -0.11 3.80 8.24
N ALA A 26 -0.67 3.66 7.04
CA ALA A 26 -1.85 2.85 6.79
C ALA A 26 -1.57 1.37 7.11
N ALA A 27 -0.43 0.83 6.67
CA ALA A 27 0.00 -0.53 6.97
C ALA A 27 0.05 -0.80 8.49
N LYS A 28 0.63 0.11 9.27
CA LYS A 28 0.69 -0.03 10.74
C LYS A 28 -0.69 -0.06 11.37
N LYS A 29 -1.60 0.84 10.94
CA LYS A 29 -2.99 0.86 11.42
C LYS A 29 -3.69 -0.48 11.17
N TRP A 30 -3.58 -1.03 9.97
CA TRP A 30 -4.20 -2.31 9.61
C TRP A 30 -3.57 -3.51 10.35
N ILE A 31 -2.24 -3.49 10.55
CA ILE A 31 -1.55 -4.45 11.42
C ILE A 31 -2.10 -4.42 12.84
N ASP A 32 -2.33 -3.24 13.39
CA ASP A 32 -2.79 -3.06 14.76
C ASP A 32 -4.26 -3.45 14.97
N SER A 33 -5.11 -3.24 13.95
CA SER A 33 -6.56 -3.42 14.08
C SER A 33 -7.09 -4.74 13.52
N GLU A 34 -6.76 -5.06 12.27
CA GLU A 34 -7.44 -6.14 11.52
C GLU A 34 -6.58 -7.40 11.43
N PHE A 35 -5.26 -7.26 11.29
CA PHE A 35 -4.36 -8.40 11.07
C PHE A 35 -3.91 -9.06 12.38
N GLN A 36 -4.81 -9.14 13.37
CA GLN A 36 -4.58 -9.81 14.65
C GLN A 36 -5.66 -10.86 14.93
N PRO A 37 -5.30 -12.00 15.53
CA PRO A 37 -3.94 -12.41 15.93
C PRO A 37 -3.09 -12.85 14.74
N SER A 38 -1.77 -12.64 14.81
CA SER A 38 -0.82 -13.09 13.78
C SER A 38 0.22 -14.05 14.34
N THR A 39 0.66 -14.98 13.50
CA THR A 39 1.82 -15.85 13.77
C THR A 39 3.15 -15.12 13.57
N LEU A 40 3.13 -13.96 12.91
CA LEU A 40 4.30 -13.14 12.68
C LEU A 40 4.51 -12.13 13.81
N SER A 41 5.77 -11.88 14.19
CA SER A 41 6.09 -10.76 15.08
C SER A 41 5.75 -9.44 14.41
N ARG A 42 5.56 -8.37 15.18
CA ARG A 42 5.21 -7.05 14.63
C ARG A 42 6.20 -6.55 13.59
N ASP A 43 7.50 -6.74 13.81
CA ASP A 43 8.54 -6.37 12.84
C ASP A 43 8.42 -7.17 11.54
N LYS A 44 8.06 -8.46 11.62
CA LYS A 44 7.84 -9.31 10.44
C LYS A 44 6.58 -8.89 9.69
N GLN A 45 5.51 -8.51 10.39
CA GLN A 45 4.29 -7.98 9.77
C GLN A 45 4.58 -6.65 9.04
N ALA A 46 5.33 -5.74 9.66
CA ALA A 46 5.73 -4.49 9.01
C ALA A 46 6.62 -4.71 7.78
N ALA A 47 7.55 -5.67 7.85
CA ALA A 47 8.38 -6.06 6.71
C ALA A 47 7.54 -6.67 5.58
N GLU A 48 6.54 -7.48 5.91
CA GLU A 48 5.62 -8.06 4.93
C GLU A 48 4.75 -6.99 4.25
N MET A 49 4.19 -6.03 5.01
CA MET A 49 3.45 -4.92 4.41
C MET A 49 4.33 -4.07 3.50
N LYS A 50 5.59 -3.84 3.89
CA LYS A 50 6.56 -3.17 3.02
C LYS A 50 6.79 -3.94 1.72
N TRP A 51 6.85 -5.27 1.78
CA TRP A 51 6.97 -6.11 0.59
C TRP A 51 5.75 -5.96 -0.33
N PHE A 52 4.53 -5.90 0.20
CA PHE A 52 3.32 -5.65 -0.59
C PHE A 52 3.34 -4.29 -1.29
N ILE A 53 3.72 -3.22 -0.57
CA ILE A 53 3.86 -1.87 -1.14
C ILE A 53 4.86 -1.87 -2.31
N ASP A 54 6.02 -2.49 -2.12
CA ASP A 54 7.05 -2.54 -3.16
C ASP A 54 6.63 -3.43 -4.35
N ALA A 55 5.84 -4.47 -4.13
CA ALA A 55 5.27 -5.29 -5.18
C ALA A 55 4.22 -4.50 -6.00
N ALA A 56 3.35 -3.76 -5.33
CA ALA A 56 2.33 -2.94 -5.96
C ALA A 56 2.94 -1.82 -6.81
N LYS A 57 3.99 -1.14 -6.33
CA LYS A 57 4.74 -0.15 -7.12
C LYS A 57 5.23 -0.70 -8.46
N LYS A 58 5.65 -1.97 -8.51
CA LYS A 58 6.05 -2.62 -9.77
C LYS A 58 4.88 -2.82 -10.74
N LEU A 59 3.68 -3.09 -10.22
CA LEU A 59 2.46 -3.21 -11.03
C LEU A 59 1.99 -1.84 -11.52
N GLN A 60 2.01 -0.83 -10.65
CA GLN A 60 1.69 0.55 -11.00
C GLN A 60 2.64 1.10 -12.07
N ALA A 61 3.94 0.80 -11.96
CA ALA A 61 4.92 1.15 -12.99
C ALA A 61 4.65 0.48 -14.34
N LYS A 62 3.96 -0.67 -14.36
CA LYS A 62 3.48 -1.33 -15.57
C LYS A 62 2.13 -0.79 -16.07
N GLY A 63 1.59 0.23 -15.41
CA GLY A 63 0.33 0.89 -15.76
C GLY A 63 -0.92 0.26 -15.13
N VAL A 64 -0.77 -0.69 -14.21
CA VAL A 64 -1.91 -1.28 -13.49
C VAL A 64 -2.39 -0.29 -12.43
N LYS A 65 -3.66 0.10 -12.49
CA LYS A 65 -4.28 1.05 -11.55
C LYS A 65 -5.33 0.42 -10.65
N GLU A 66 -5.95 -0.66 -11.10
CA GLU A 66 -7.03 -1.34 -10.42
C GLU A 66 -6.94 -2.84 -10.70
N ILE A 67 -7.32 -3.63 -9.71
CA ILE A 67 -7.43 -5.09 -9.81
C ILE A 67 -8.83 -5.45 -9.32
N SER A 68 -9.62 -6.06 -10.19
CA SER A 68 -10.96 -6.55 -9.85
C SER A 68 -10.97 -8.08 -9.86
N VAL A 69 -11.58 -8.68 -8.84
CA VAL A 69 -11.73 -10.14 -8.71
C VAL A 69 -13.21 -10.46 -8.60
N VAL A 70 -13.67 -11.45 -9.37
CA VAL A 70 -15.03 -11.97 -9.28
C VAL A 70 -15.00 -13.21 -8.40
N SER A 71 -15.73 -13.18 -7.30
CA SER A 71 -15.79 -14.26 -6.31
C SER A 71 -17.22 -14.78 -6.14
N GLU A 72 -17.35 -16.01 -5.64
CA GLU A 72 -18.64 -16.56 -5.23
C GLU A 72 -19.20 -15.84 -4.00
N THR A 73 -20.51 -15.95 -3.76
CA THR A 73 -21.17 -15.37 -2.58
C THR A 73 -20.94 -16.27 -1.34
N LEU A 74 -19.70 -16.29 -0.86
CA LEU A 74 -19.30 -16.95 0.39
C LEU A 74 -18.94 -15.92 1.44
N THR A 75 -19.13 -16.26 2.72
CA THR A 75 -18.83 -15.34 3.84
C THR A 75 -17.37 -14.89 3.86
N THR A 76 -16.45 -15.74 3.41
CA THR A 76 -15.03 -15.41 3.25
C THR A 76 -14.81 -14.36 2.16
N HIS A 77 -15.47 -14.50 1.02
CA HIS A 77 -15.38 -13.55 -0.08
C HIS A 77 -16.06 -12.21 0.23
N GLU A 78 -17.11 -12.21 1.05
CA GLU A 78 -17.67 -10.98 1.59
C GLU A 78 -16.67 -10.23 2.47
N TYR A 79 -15.94 -10.94 3.33
CA TYR A 79 -14.89 -10.34 4.14
C TYR A 79 -13.72 -9.82 3.28
N GLU A 80 -13.26 -10.61 2.31
CA GLU A 80 -12.20 -10.20 1.39
C GLU A 80 -12.57 -8.95 0.60
N SER A 81 -13.78 -8.89 0.05
CA SER A 81 -14.25 -7.77 -0.77
C SER A 81 -14.54 -6.50 0.04
N LYS A 82 -15.08 -6.63 1.25
CA LYS A 82 -15.47 -5.47 2.08
C LYS A 82 -14.34 -4.95 2.96
N THR A 83 -13.44 -5.83 3.40
CA THR A 83 -12.39 -5.50 4.37
C THR A 83 -11.01 -5.52 3.71
N LEU A 84 -10.59 -6.66 3.15
CA LEU A 84 -9.21 -6.78 2.65
C LEU A 84 -8.96 -5.90 1.42
N ALA A 85 -9.90 -5.83 0.48
CA ALA A 85 -9.75 -4.97 -0.69
C ALA A 85 -9.52 -3.50 -0.29
N LYS A 86 -10.31 -3.01 0.68
CA LYS A 86 -10.14 -1.67 1.25
C LYS A 86 -8.80 -1.51 1.95
N ALA A 87 -8.36 -2.50 2.72
CA ALA A 87 -7.08 -2.45 3.40
C ALA A 87 -5.92 -2.29 2.42
N PHE A 88 -5.89 -3.08 1.35
CA PHE A 88 -4.83 -3.00 0.35
C PHE A 88 -4.92 -1.74 -0.51
N GLU A 89 -6.12 -1.22 -0.82
CA GLU A 89 -6.28 0.09 -1.47
C GLU A 89 -5.69 1.24 -0.63
N GLU A 90 -5.82 1.17 0.71
CA GLU A 90 -5.21 2.17 1.61
C GLU A 90 -3.69 1.97 1.79
N ILE A 91 -3.16 0.76 1.58
CA ILE A 91 -1.76 0.41 1.82
C ILE A 91 -0.88 0.58 0.57
N THR A 92 -1.39 0.31 -0.64
CA THR A 92 -0.56 0.12 -1.84
C THR A 92 -0.90 1.05 -2.99
#